data_AF-A0A0N0C6A5-F1
#
_entry.id   AF-A0A0N0C6A5-F1
#
_cell.length_a   1.000
_cell.length_b   1.000
_cell.length_c   1.000
_cell.angle_alpha   90.00
_cell.angle_beta   90.00
_cell.angle_gamma   90.00
#
_symmetry.space_group_name_H-M   'P 1'
#
loop_
_entity.id
_entity.type
_entity.pdbx_description
1 polymer ?
#
loop_
_entity_poly.entity_id
_entity_poly.type
_entity_poly.pdbx_seq_one_letter_code
_entity_poly.pdbx_strand_id
1 'polypeptide(L)'
;ASTADRMAAGVGTGLSRLQMWRDALKIWTEAPWMGHGGETWRNMFRAIQSSPYVGGEVHNGILDLALDTGVIGLLLIAGWFLFTLRTMWRHAPQLLPSVIVFGLHGAMDFDWSFTFLWMMFIWLGGWALSLPTLRVASAYKKRPRFFHQLSPWPQLILTGFFVMFWLGGTAWFAAHHVAADQQYRLAISKDTGSAERQELLTAAYKFNPYRPDIAISLSRTLPAKKAELMLVQSLSYSPVSPQLYGELGQLAAQSGRGESAWNYFQQAIALNRFDASSQSLALYWMVQASRSELAAGYAERGRQTASAGVKLYERYRQLAEEVAAGEERNDRRFGLDEAALRYGDNLCILALGPLASEVTRRSP
;
A
#
# COMPACT_ATOMS: atom_id res chain seq x y z
N ALA A 1 4.64 36.08 1.22
CA ALA A 1 3.89 35.52 0.08
C ALA A 1 2.75 36.47 -0.26
N SER A 2 2.75 36.99 -1.49
CA SER A 2 1.68 37.83 -2.02
C SER A 2 0.37 37.02 -2.14
N THR A 3 -0.77 37.71 -2.28
CA THR A 3 -2.06 37.06 -2.59
C THR A 3 -1.99 36.27 -3.89
N ALA A 4 -1.22 36.74 -4.88
CA ALA A 4 -0.98 36.04 -6.13
C ALA A 4 -0.17 34.74 -5.91
N ASP A 5 0.86 34.75 -5.06
CA ASP A 5 1.63 33.54 -4.72
C ASP A 5 0.76 32.49 -4.04
N ARG A 6 -0.18 32.93 -3.19
CA ARG A 6 -1.13 32.05 -2.50
C ARG A 6 -2.17 31.47 -3.46
N MET A 7 -2.67 32.26 -4.41
CA MET A 7 -3.57 31.75 -5.44
C MET A 7 -2.86 30.78 -6.39
N ALA A 8 -1.64 31.10 -6.83
CA ALA A 8 -0.83 30.23 -7.67
C ALA A 8 -0.51 28.90 -6.95
N ALA A 9 -0.16 28.96 -5.66
CA ALA A 9 0.01 27.77 -4.84
C ALA A 9 -1.29 26.96 -4.70
N GLY A 10 -2.44 27.62 -4.50
CA GLY A 10 -3.74 26.97 -4.43
C GLY A 10 -4.20 26.30 -5.75
N VAL A 11 -3.90 26.93 -6.89
CA VAL A 11 -4.16 26.36 -8.21
C VAL A 11 -3.24 25.17 -8.48
N GLY A 12 -1.95 25.28 -8.12
CA GLY A 12 -0.99 24.19 -8.23
C GLY A 12 -1.36 22.97 -7.39
N THR A 13 -1.87 23.17 -6.17
CA THR A 13 -2.36 22.06 -5.34
C THR A 13 -3.64 21.45 -5.91
N GLY A 14 -4.58 22.25 -6.41
CA GLY A 14 -5.79 21.75 -7.07
C GLY A 14 -5.51 20.88 -8.29
N LEU A 15 -4.61 21.32 -9.18
CA LEU A 15 -4.20 20.55 -10.37
C LEU A 15 -3.54 19.21 -10.00
N SER A 16 -2.70 19.18 -8.96
CA SER A 16 -2.09 17.93 -8.49
C SER A 16 -3.13 16.93 -7.95
N ARG A 17 -4.20 17.41 -7.30
CA ARG A 17 -5.30 16.53 -6.84
C ARG A 17 -6.08 15.93 -8.01
N LEU A 18 -6.35 16.70 -9.07
CA LEU A 18 -7.01 16.18 -10.28
C LEU A 18 -6.18 15.07 -10.94
N GLN A 19 -4.85 15.22 -10.97
CA GLN A 19 -3.96 14.18 -11.46
C GLN A 19 -4.07 12.91 -10.61
N MET A 20 -4.02 13.04 -9.29
CA MET A 20 -4.20 11.91 -8.36
C MET A 20 -5.56 11.24 -8.52
N TRP A 21 -6.64 12.01 -8.73
CA TRP A 21 -7.98 11.47 -8.94
C TRP A 21 -8.10 10.70 -10.26
N ARG A 22 -7.49 11.21 -11.34
CA ARG A 22 -7.41 10.48 -12.62
C ARG A 22 -6.71 9.13 -12.44
N ASP A 23 -5.63 9.13 -11.67
CA ASP A 23 -4.82 7.96 -11.39
C ASP A 23 -5.55 6.97 -10.46
N ALA A 24 -6.29 7.46 -9.47
CA ALA A 24 -7.17 6.65 -8.62
C ALA A 24 -8.31 6.01 -9.42
N LEU A 25 -8.92 6.72 -10.37
CA LEU A 25 -9.97 6.14 -11.21
C LEU A 25 -9.48 4.92 -12.00
N LYS A 26 -8.20 4.86 -12.40
CA LYS A 26 -7.61 3.67 -13.05
C LYS A 26 -7.64 2.47 -12.10
N ILE A 27 -7.22 2.65 -10.84
CA ILE A 27 -7.26 1.60 -9.82
C ILE A 27 -8.71 1.14 -9.59
N TRP A 28 -9.64 2.09 -9.46
CA TRP A 28 -11.04 1.76 -9.22
C TRP A 28 -11.65 0.90 -10.35
N THR A 29 -11.28 1.17 -11.60
CA THR A 29 -11.80 0.39 -12.74
C THR A 29 -11.36 -1.08 -12.77
N GLU A 30 -10.31 -1.44 -12.03
CA GLU A 30 -9.85 -2.84 -11.90
C GLU A 30 -10.74 -3.66 -10.95
N ALA A 31 -11.37 -3.02 -9.96
CA ALA A 31 -12.25 -3.67 -8.99
C ALA A 31 -13.48 -2.81 -8.61
N PRO A 32 -14.34 -2.42 -9.57
CA PRO A 32 -15.34 -1.37 -9.35
C PRO A 32 -16.43 -1.76 -8.35
N TRP A 33 -16.75 -3.06 -8.24
CA TRP A 33 -17.86 -3.55 -7.42
C TRP A 33 -17.51 -3.71 -5.94
N MET A 34 -16.36 -4.31 -5.65
CA MET A 34 -15.94 -4.69 -4.29
C MET A 34 -14.72 -3.91 -3.78
N GLY A 35 -14.06 -3.13 -4.64
CA GLY A 35 -12.81 -2.45 -4.30
C GLY A 35 -11.63 -3.43 -4.17
N HIS A 36 -10.48 -2.90 -3.76
CA HIS A 36 -9.25 -3.66 -3.53
C HIS A 36 -8.97 -3.94 -2.05
N GLY A 37 -9.87 -3.51 -1.15
CA GLY A 37 -9.72 -3.63 0.31
C GLY A 37 -9.13 -2.38 0.95
N GLY A 38 -8.87 -2.42 2.25
CA GLY A 38 -8.45 -1.22 3.00
C GLY A 38 -7.10 -0.64 2.54
N GLU A 39 -7.01 0.69 2.58
CA GLU A 39 -5.79 1.45 2.27
C GLU A 39 -5.27 1.26 0.83
N THR A 40 -6.20 1.06 -0.11
CA THR A 40 -5.90 0.80 -1.52
C THR A 40 -4.99 1.87 -2.10
N TRP A 41 -5.35 3.15 -1.93
CA TRP A 41 -4.57 4.25 -2.48
C TRP A 41 -3.14 4.21 -1.99
N ARG A 42 -2.93 4.16 -0.65
CA ARG A 42 -1.61 4.17 -0.01
C ARG A 42 -0.68 3.07 -0.51
N ASN A 43 -1.24 1.92 -0.86
CA ASN A 43 -0.49 0.75 -1.30
C ASN A 43 -0.27 0.70 -2.81
N MET A 44 -1.22 1.18 -3.62
CA MET A 44 -1.22 0.94 -5.08
C MET A 44 -0.87 2.17 -5.92
N PHE A 45 -0.99 3.41 -5.40
CA PHE A 45 -0.79 4.62 -6.21
C PHE A 45 0.58 4.68 -6.91
N ARG A 46 1.63 4.11 -6.29
CA ARG A 46 2.99 4.13 -6.84
C ARG A 46 3.16 3.32 -8.11
N ALA A 47 2.26 2.36 -8.37
CA ALA A 47 2.26 1.56 -9.58
C ALA A 47 1.66 2.32 -10.77
N ILE A 48 0.68 3.19 -10.51
CA ILE A 48 -0.16 3.82 -11.54
C ILE A 48 0.07 5.32 -11.72
N GLN A 49 0.82 5.94 -10.80
CA GLN A 49 1.14 7.37 -10.80
C GLN A 49 1.63 7.82 -12.19
N SER A 50 1.04 8.91 -12.68
CA SER A 50 1.36 9.50 -13.98
C SER A 50 2.56 10.44 -13.91
N SER A 51 2.80 11.08 -12.77
CA SER A 51 4.04 11.80 -12.48
C SER A 51 4.66 11.35 -11.15
N PRO A 52 5.91 11.73 -10.86
CA PRO A 52 6.57 11.44 -9.59
C PRO A 52 6.05 12.29 -8.41
N TYR A 53 4.74 12.44 -8.27
CA TYR A 53 4.13 13.11 -7.12
C TYR A 53 4.25 12.27 -5.83
N VAL A 54 4.08 12.92 -4.68
CA VAL A 54 3.91 12.25 -3.38
C VAL A 54 2.53 12.56 -2.81
N GLY A 55 1.90 11.57 -2.18
CA GLY A 55 0.59 11.75 -1.55
C GLY A 55 0.00 10.42 -1.15
N GLY A 56 0.18 10.03 0.12
CA GLY A 56 -0.36 8.79 0.67
C GLY A 56 -1.88 8.78 0.85
N GLU A 57 -2.53 9.93 0.61
CA GLU A 57 -3.98 10.13 0.69
C GLU A 57 -4.47 10.68 -0.65
N VAL A 58 -5.63 10.20 -1.13
CA VAL A 58 -6.20 10.65 -2.41
C VAL A 58 -6.88 12.03 -2.29
N HIS A 59 -7.05 12.53 -1.07
CA HIS A 59 -7.75 13.79 -0.77
C HIS A 59 -9.16 13.85 -1.37
N ASN A 60 -9.89 12.74 -1.25
CA ASN A 60 -11.30 12.61 -1.65
C ASN A 60 -11.89 11.35 -0.99
N GLY A 61 -12.66 11.52 0.08
CA GLY A 61 -13.19 10.39 0.86
C GLY A 61 -14.16 9.49 0.09
N ILE A 62 -14.86 9.99 -0.93
CA ILE A 62 -15.70 9.15 -1.80
C ILE A 62 -14.83 8.25 -2.65
N LEU A 63 -13.78 8.80 -3.25
CA LEU A 63 -12.87 8.06 -4.10
C LEU A 63 -12.07 7.04 -3.28
N ASP A 64 -11.60 7.43 -2.10
CA ASP A 64 -10.94 6.52 -1.16
C ASP A 64 -11.84 5.34 -0.79
N LEU A 65 -13.09 5.63 -0.42
CA LEU A 65 -14.07 4.59 -0.10
C LEU A 65 -14.43 3.71 -1.31
N ALA A 66 -14.50 4.29 -2.51
CA ALA A 66 -14.75 3.56 -3.75
C ALA A 66 -13.58 2.62 -4.10
N LEU A 67 -12.35 3.07 -3.88
CA LEU A 67 -11.15 2.24 -4.05
C LEU A 67 -11.16 1.05 -3.09
N ASP A 68 -11.51 1.30 -1.83
CA ASP A 68 -11.42 0.29 -0.79
C ASP A 68 -12.58 -0.72 -0.82
N THR A 69 -13.80 -0.26 -1.13
CA THR A 69 -15.02 -1.05 -0.95
C THR A 69 -15.90 -1.18 -2.20
N GLY A 70 -15.53 -0.48 -3.28
CA GLY A 70 -16.29 -0.45 -4.52
C GLY A 70 -17.69 0.16 -4.38
N VAL A 71 -18.48 0.02 -5.44
CA VAL A 71 -19.86 0.53 -5.50
C VAL A 71 -20.73 -0.07 -4.40
N ILE A 72 -20.51 -1.34 -4.02
CA ILE A 72 -21.32 -2.00 -3.00
C ILE A 72 -21.13 -1.30 -1.65
N GLY A 73 -19.87 -1.08 -1.22
CA GLY A 73 -19.61 -0.39 0.04
C GLY A 73 -20.06 1.07 0.03
N LEU A 74 -19.88 1.77 -1.11
CA LEU A 74 -20.41 3.12 -1.31
C LEU A 74 -21.93 3.17 -1.10
N LEU A 75 -22.69 2.23 -1.69
CA LEU A 75 -24.14 2.20 -1.55
C LEU A 75 -24.58 1.90 -0.12
N LEU A 76 -23.87 1.01 0.59
CA LEU A 76 -24.15 0.71 2.00
C LEU A 76 -23.93 1.93 2.90
N ILE A 77 -22.81 2.64 2.71
CA ILE A 77 -22.48 3.85 3.48
C ILE A 77 -23.43 4.99 3.12
N ALA A 78 -23.75 5.18 1.84
CA ALA A 78 -24.75 6.16 1.41
C ALA A 78 -26.12 5.87 2.01
N GLY A 79 -26.56 4.61 2.03
CA GLY A 79 -27.82 4.19 2.66
C GLY A 79 -27.85 4.48 4.16
N TRP A 80 -26.76 4.16 4.86
CA TRP A 80 -26.62 4.47 6.29
C TRP A 80 -26.61 5.98 6.55
N PHE A 81 -25.92 6.75 5.71
CA PHE A 81 -25.88 8.20 5.79
C PHE A 81 -27.26 8.83 5.62
N LEU A 82 -28.00 8.42 4.58
CA LEU A 82 -29.36 8.87 4.31
C LEU A 82 -30.33 8.50 5.44
N PHE A 83 -30.19 7.31 6.02
CA PHE A 83 -30.97 6.89 7.18
C PHE A 83 -30.72 7.80 8.39
N THR A 84 -29.46 8.13 8.67
CA THR A 84 -29.08 9.04 9.76
C THR A 84 -29.62 10.45 9.52
N LEU A 85 -29.48 11.00 8.31
CA LEU A 85 -30.03 12.30 7.93
C LEU A 85 -31.56 12.34 8.09
N ARG A 86 -32.27 11.32 7.60
CA ARG A 86 -33.73 11.22 7.72
C ARG A 86 -34.17 11.16 9.19
N THR A 87 -33.42 10.44 10.02
CA THR A 87 -33.68 10.34 11.45
C THR A 87 -33.49 11.68 12.14
N MET A 88 -32.38 12.36 11.85
CA MET A 88 -32.09 13.70 12.39
C MET A 88 -33.11 14.73 11.95
N TRP A 89 -33.50 14.74 10.68
CA TRP A 89 -34.55 15.62 10.18
C TRP A 89 -35.85 15.50 11.00
N ARG A 90 -36.23 14.27 11.36
CA ARG A 90 -37.49 14.01 12.08
C ARG A 90 -37.41 14.27 13.58
N HIS A 91 -36.25 14.02 14.19
CA HIS A 91 -36.15 13.88 15.64
C HIS A 91 -35.17 14.87 16.29
N ALA A 92 -34.19 15.36 15.53
CA ALA A 92 -33.11 16.20 16.02
C ALA A 92 -32.58 17.16 14.93
N PRO A 93 -33.43 18.03 14.35
CA PRO A 93 -33.02 18.89 13.23
C PRO A 93 -31.86 19.82 13.60
N GLN A 94 -31.67 20.14 14.88
CA GLN A 94 -30.53 20.91 15.38
C GLN A 94 -29.17 20.22 15.17
N LEU A 95 -29.13 18.90 14.96
CA LEU A 95 -27.90 18.14 14.69
C LEU A 95 -27.57 18.05 13.19
N LEU A 96 -28.50 18.43 12.29
CA LEU A 96 -28.32 18.33 10.85
C LEU A 96 -27.12 19.11 10.32
N PRO A 97 -26.86 20.38 10.73
CA PRO A 97 -25.74 21.14 10.18
C PRO A 97 -24.40 20.42 10.38
N SER A 98 -24.18 19.84 11.56
CA SER A 98 -22.95 19.11 11.87
C SER A 98 -22.73 17.90 10.96
N VAL A 99 -23.79 17.13 10.70
CA VAL A 99 -23.71 15.95 9.83
C VAL A 99 -23.57 16.34 8.35
N ILE A 100 -24.24 17.40 7.92
CA ILE A 100 -24.08 17.92 6.55
C ILE A 100 -22.65 18.39 6.33
N VAL A 101 -22.06 19.14 7.27
CA VAL A 101 -20.66 19.57 7.18
C VAL A 101 -19.71 18.39 7.17
N PHE A 102 -19.90 17.40 8.07
CA PHE A 102 -19.11 16.16 8.06
C PHE A 102 -19.20 15.44 6.71
N GLY A 103 -20.40 15.37 6.11
CA GLY A 103 -20.62 14.74 4.82
C GLY A 103 -19.96 15.47 3.66
N LEU A 104 -20.17 16.78 3.56
CA LEU A 104 -19.66 17.60 2.47
C LEU A 104 -18.14 17.79 2.53
N HIS A 105 -17.59 18.00 3.73
CA HIS A 105 -16.15 18.19 3.89
C HIS A 105 -15.40 16.89 3.64
N GLY A 106 -15.81 15.79 4.28
CA GLY A 106 -15.17 14.49 4.11
C GLY A 106 -15.33 13.89 2.71
N ALA A 107 -16.37 14.27 1.97
CA ALA A 107 -16.48 13.90 0.55
C ALA A 107 -15.39 14.56 -0.33
N MET A 108 -14.90 15.74 0.07
CA MET A 108 -13.95 16.55 -0.70
C MET A 108 -12.49 16.44 -0.20
N ASP A 109 -12.27 15.92 1.01
CA ASP A 109 -10.93 15.73 1.60
C ASP A 109 -10.78 14.32 2.21
N PHE A 110 -9.70 14.07 2.97
CA PHE A 110 -9.38 12.77 3.59
C PHE A 110 -9.92 12.59 5.03
N ASP A 111 -10.89 13.40 5.45
CA ASP A 111 -11.43 13.34 6.82
C ASP A 111 -11.96 11.94 7.18
N TRP A 112 -12.55 11.25 6.21
CA TRP A 112 -13.07 9.90 6.41
C TRP A 112 -11.99 8.84 6.62
N SER A 113 -10.70 9.16 6.43
CA SER A 113 -9.59 8.29 6.83
C SER A 113 -9.41 8.22 8.36
N PHE A 114 -10.01 9.15 9.12
CA PHE A 114 -9.91 9.19 10.58
C PHE A 114 -11.09 8.53 11.28
N THR A 115 -10.82 7.41 11.96
CA THR A 115 -11.82 6.66 12.77
C THR A 115 -12.55 7.54 13.78
N PHE A 116 -11.88 8.55 14.33
CA PHE A 116 -12.48 9.48 15.29
C PHE A 116 -13.70 10.21 14.71
N LEU A 117 -13.62 10.68 13.45
CA LEU A 117 -14.71 11.43 12.82
C LEU A 117 -15.91 10.51 12.53
N TRP A 118 -15.66 9.25 12.16
CA TRP A 118 -16.72 8.24 12.06
C TRP A 118 -17.40 7.95 13.40
N MET A 119 -16.63 7.90 14.49
CA MET A 119 -17.20 7.71 15.83
C MET A 119 -18.10 8.90 16.23
N MET A 120 -17.71 10.14 15.90
CA MET A 120 -18.56 11.31 16.10
C MET A 120 -19.87 11.20 15.29
N PHE A 121 -19.80 10.80 14.02
CA PHE A 121 -20.98 10.59 13.18
C PHE A 121 -21.94 9.54 13.77
N ILE A 122 -21.40 8.41 14.24
CA ILE A 122 -22.17 7.36 14.92
C ILE A 122 -22.87 7.92 16.17
N TRP A 123 -22.14 8.69 16.99
CA TRP A 123 -22.67 9.24 18.24
C TRP A 123 -23.77 10.27 18.00
N LEU A 124 -23.63 11.12 16.98
CA LEU A 124 -24.68 12.05 16.56
C LEU A 124 -25.93 11.29 16.11
N GLY A 125 -25.77 10.21 15.34
CA GLY A 125 -26.88 9.32 14.96
C GLY A 125 -27.59 8.69 16.15
N GLY A 126 -26.82 8.15 17.10
CA GLY A 126 -27.35 7.59 18.34
C GLY A 126 -28.07 8.61 19.21
N TRP A 127 -27.54 9.84 19.29
CA TRP A 127 -28.19 10.95 19.99
C TRP A 127 -29.51 11.35 19.33
N ALA A 128 -29.55 11.42 18.00
CA ALA A 128 -30.78 11.70 17.26
C ALA A 128 -31.87 10.64 17.52
N LEU A 129 -31.48 9.36 17.63
CA LEU A 129 -32.39 8.26 17.94
C LEU A 129 -32.89 8.28 19.40
N SER A 130 -32.10 8.77 20.35
CA SER A 130 -32.47 8.78 21.77
C SER A 130 -33.31 9.99 22.19
N LEU A 131 -33.25 11.10 21.45
CA LEU A 131 -34.00 12.32 21.77
C LEU A 131 -35.53 12.12 21.90
N PRO A 132 -36.22 11.38 21.00
CA PRO A 132 -37.65 11.11 21.15
C PRO A 132 -38.00 10.29 22.39
N THR A 133 -37.18 9.28 22.73
CA THR A 133 -37.44 8.41 23.89
C THR A 133 -37.24 9.18 25.20
N LEU A 134 -36.25 10.07 25.27
CA LEU A 134 -36.06 10.98 26.40
C LEU A 134 -37.24 11.94 26.57
N ARG A 135 -37.78 12.50 25.47
CA ARG A 135 -38.96 13.38 25.51
C ARG A 135 -40.24 12.66 25.95
N VAL A 136 -40.44 11.41 25.51
CA VAL A 136 -41.61 10.59 25.89
C VAL A 136 -41.50 10.07 27.32
N ALA A 137 -40.31 9.62 27.75
CA ALA A 137 -40.06 9.20 29.14
C ALA A 137 -40.24 10.36 30.13
N SER A 138 -39.89 11.57 29.72
CA SER A 138 -40.17 12.81 30.44
C SER A 138 -41.67 13.17 30.48
N ALA A 139 -42.51 12.64 29.57
CA ALA A 139 -43.85 13.16 29.32
C ALA A 139 -45.03 12.20 29.61
N TYR A 140 -44.87 10.89 29.84
CA TYR A 140 -46.06 10.04 30.07
C TYR A 140 -45.95 8.82 31.00
N LYS A 141 -46.97 8.72 31.88
CA LYS A 141 -47.40 7.57 32.73
C LYS A 141 -47.71 6.31 31.91
N LYS A 142 -47.55 5.13 32.52
CA LYS A 142 -47.82 3.79 31.93
C LYS A 142 -49.10 3.73 31.07
N ARG A 143 -48.98 3.27 29.80
CA ARG A 143 -50.07 2.67 29.02
C ARG A 143 -49.76 1.21 28.68
N PRO A 144 -50.77 0.33 28.60
CA PRO A 144 -50.56 -1.09 28.39
C PRO A 144 -50.27 -1.36 26.90
N ARG A 145 -49.35 -2.29 26.64
CA ARG A 145 -48.91 -2.70 25.30
C ARG A 145 -49.77 -3.88 24.83
N PHE A 146 -50.49 -3.70 23.72
CA PHE A 146 -51.43 -4.68 23.15
C PHE A 146 -51.00 -5.24 21.77
N PHE A 147 -49.69 -5.25 21.48
CA PHE A 147 -49.13 -5.95 20.32
C PHE A 147 -48.12 -6.99 20.80
N HIS A 148 -48.25 -8.22 20.30
CA HIS A 148 -47.39 -9.34 20.64
C HIS A 148 -45.91 -8.95 20.49
N GLN A 149 -45.22 -8.88 21.63
CA GLN A 149 -43.78 -8.72 21.68
C GLN A 149 -43.16 -10.01 21.14
N LEU A 150 -42.64 -9.97 19.92
CA LEU A 150 -41.58 -10.89 19.54
C LEU A 150 -40.52 -10.82 20.66
N SER A 151 -40.22 -11.97 21.25
CA SER A 151 -39.23 -12.12 22.31
C SER A 151 -37.99 -11.30 21.94
N PRO A 152 -37.49 -10.36 22.78
CA PRO A 152 -36.32 -9.56 22.44
C PRO A 152 -35.02 -10.39 22.47
N TRP A 153 -35.10 -11.64 22.93
CA TRP A 153 -33.96 -12.52 23.12
C TRP A 153 -33.13 -12.75 21.85
N PRO A 154 -33.69 -13.03 20.65
CA PRO A 154 -32.89 -13.20 19.43
C PRO A 154 -32.16 -11.93 19.03
N GLN A 155 -32.76 -10.75 19.21
CA GLN A 155 -32.14 -9.46 18.90
C GLN A 155 -31.02 -9.11 19.89
N LEU A 156 -31.23 -9.37 21.18
CA LEU A 156 -30.22 -9.16 22.22
C LEU A 156 -29.04 -10.12 22.04
N ILE A 157 -29.32 -11.38 21.70
CA ILE A 157 -28.30 -12.39 21.42
C ILE A 157 -27.48 -11.98 20.18
N LEU A 158 -28.15 -11.59 19.08
CA LEU A 158 -27.46 -11.16 17.86
C LEU A 158 -26.61 -9.90 18.09
N THR A 159 -27.15 -8.93 18.84
CA THR A 159 -26.41 -7.71 19.22
C THR A 159 -25.22 -8.05 20.12
N GLY A 160 -25.40 -8.96 21.07
CA GLY A 160 -24.33 -9.44 21.94
C GLY A 160 -23.20 -10.12 21.16
N PHE A 161 -23.55 -11.00 20.22
CA PHE A 161 -22.56 -11.62 19.32
C PHE A 161 -21.86 -10.61 18.43
N PHE A 162 -22.58 -9.64 17.88
CA PHE A 162 -21.99 -8.57 17.07
C PHE A 162 -20.99 -7.74 17.89
N VAL A 163 -21.37 -7.30 19.09
CA VAL A 163 -20.50 -6.52 19.98
C VAL A 163 -19.30 -7.36 20.42
N MET A 164 -19.49 -8.64 20.76
CA MET A 164 -18.40 -9.54 21.15
C MET A 164 -17.43 -9.77 19.99
N PHE A 165 -17.91 -10.00 18.77
CA PHE A 165 -17.05 -10.19 17.61
C PHE A 165 -16.33 -8.89 17.23
N TRP A 166 -17.02 -7.75 17.29
CA TRP A 166 -16.43 -6.46 16.97
C TRP A 166 -15.38 -6.03 18.01
N LEU A 167 -15.71 -6.01 19.29
CA LEU A 167 -14.76 -5.63 20.36
C LEU A 167 -13.68 -6.69 20.57
N GLY A 168 -14.06 -7.97 20.60
CA GLY A 168 -13.13 -9.07 20.81
C GLY A 168 -12.19 -9.25 19.62
N GLY A 169 -12.72 -9.17 18.39
CA GLY A 169 -11.93 -9.25 17.17
C GLY A 169 -10.98 -8.05 17.03
N THR A 170 -11.44 -6.83 17.25
CA THR A 170 -10.56 -5.65 17.21
C THR A 170 -9.48 -5.70 18.28
N ALA A 171 -9.81 -6.07 19.52
CA ALA A 171 -8.83 -6.23 20.59
C ALA A 171 -7.81 -7.35 20.27
N TRP A 172 -8.27 -8.47 19.71
CA TRP A 172 -7.41 -9.57 19.28
C TRP A 172 -6.42 -9.14 18.18
N PHE A 173 -6.92 -8.50 17.11
CA PHE A 173 -6.07 -7.99 16.04
C PHE A 173 -5.10 -6.93 16.55
N ALA A 174 -5.57 -5.97 17.35
CA ALA A 174 -4.71 -4.94 17.94
C ALA A 174 -3.61 -5.57 18.81
N ALA A 175 -3.93 -6.58 19.63
CA ALA A 175 -2.95 -7.29 20.43
C ALA A 175 -1.90 -8.00 19.57
N HIS A 176 -2.30 -8.62 18.45
CA HIS A 176 -1.36 -9.25 17.51
C HIS A 176 -0.44 -8.22 16.85
N HIS A 177 -0.99 -7.08 16.42
CA HIS A 177 -0.19 -6.00 15.85
C HIS A 177 0.80 -5.42 16.86
N VAL A 178 0.37 -5.17 18.10
CA VAL A 178 1.24 -4.68 19.17
C VAL A 178 2.32 -5.70 19.54
N ALA A 179 1.96 -6.98 19.67
CA ALA A 179 2.92 -8.04 19.96
C ALA A 179 3.96 -8.15 18.84
N ALA A 180 3.55 -8.15 17.57
CA ALA A 180 4.47 -8.17 16.44
C ALA A 180 5.43 -6.98 16.45
N ASP A 181 4.91 -5.77 16.71
CA ASP A 181 5.72 -4.56 16.71
C ASP A 181 6.72 -4.51 17.88
N GLN A 182 6.31 -4.98 19.07
CA GLN A 182 7.21 -5.11 20.21
C GLN A 182 8.37 -6.07 19.91
N GLN A 183 8.07 -7.26 19.36
CA GLN A 183 9.10 -8.24 18.99
C GLN A 183 10.03 -7.70 17.90
N TYR A 184 9.47 -7.01 16.90
CA TYR A 184 10.26 -6.41 15.83
C TYR A 184 11.19 -5.30 16.34
N ARG A 185 10.72 -4.40 17.19
CA ARG A 185 11.58 -3.34 17.78
C ARG A 185 12.73 -3.92 18.58
N LEU A 186 12.46 -4.96 19.38
CA LEU A 186 13.52 -5.67 20.12
C LEU A 186 14.51 -6.33 19.14
N ALA A 187 14.03 -6.95 18.06
CA ALA A 187 14.92 -7.55 17.07
C ALA A 187 15.86 -6.53 16.42
N ILE A 188 15.35 -5.33 16.10
CA ILE A 188 16.14 -4.26 15.48
C ILE A 188 17.23 -3.73 16.43
N SER A 189 17.04 -3.81 17.74
CA SER A 189 18.07 -3.42 18.72
C SER A 189 19.16 -4.49 18.93
N LYS A 190 19.04 -5.67 18.30
CA LYS A 190 20.03 -6.75 18.39
C LYS A 190 20.94 -6.78 17.17
N ASP A 191 22.14 -7.30 17.37
CA ASP A 191 23.14 -7.47 16.31
C ASP A 191 22.61 -8.32 15.14
N THR A 192 22.97 -7.93 13.92
CA THR A 192 22.42 -8.48 12.67
C THR A 192 22.59 -9.99 12.51
N GLY A 193 23.59 -10.59 13.16
CA GLY A 193 23.87 -12.04 13.11
C GLY A 193 23.47 -12.81 14.38
N SER A 194 22.82 -12.17 15.35
CA SER A 194 22.45 -12.84 16.62
C SER A 194 21.32 -13.85 16.42
N ALA A 195 21.45 -15.02 17.03
CA ALA A 195 20.36 -16.01 17.10
C ALA A 195 19.11 -15.43 17.79
N GLU A 196 19.31 -14.56 18.78
CA GLU A 196 18.23 -13.85 19.48
C GLU A 196 17.44 -12.95 18.51
N ARG A 197 18.12 -12.28 17.58
CA ARG A 197 17.47 -11.45 16.55
C ARG A 197 16.57 -12.29 15.66
N GLN A 198 17.06 -13.44 15.20
CA GLN A 198 16.28 -14.35 14.36
C GLN A 198 15.03 -14.88 15.09
N GLU A 199 15.16 -15.22 16.38
CA GLU A 199 14.03 -15.68 17.19
C GLU A 199 12.96 -14.60 17.35
N LEU A 200 13.36 -13.37 17.69
CA LEU A 200 12.47 -12.22 17.81
C LEU A 200 11.76 -11.91 16.47
N LEU A 201 12.49 -11.95 15.35
CA LEU A 201 11.90 -11.75 14.02
C LEU A 201 10.91 -12.87 13.66
N THR A 202 11.21 -14.11 14.04
CA THR A 202 10.31 -15.25 13.82
C THR A 202 9.02 -15.09 14.64
N ALA A 203 9.13 -14.67 15.89
CA ALA A 203 7.98 -14.36 16.74
C ALA A 203 7.16 -13.20 16.15
N ALA A 204 7.83 -12.12 15.72
CA ALA A 204 7.18 -10.97 15.10
C ALA A 204 6.39 -11.36 13.84
N TYR A 205 6.99 -12.18 12.96
CA TYR A 205 6.34 -12.67 11.74
C TYR A 205 5.14 -13.57 12.05
N LYS A 206 5.22 -14.41 13.09
CA LYS A 206 4.10 -15.25 13.53
C LYS A 206 2.91 -14.43 14.02
N PHE A 207 3.16 -13.34 14.74
CA PHE A 207 2.10 -12.45 15.22
C PHE A 207 1.48 -11.61 14.08
N ASN A 208 2.28 -11.19 13.10
CA ASN A 208 1.79 -10.41 11.97
C ASN A 208 2.52 -10.76 10.65
N PRO A 209 2.02 -11.75 9.90
CA PRO A 209 2.62 -12.15 8.63
C PRO A 209 2.32 -11.17 7.48
N TYR A 210 1.45 -10.19 7.68
CA TYR A 210 1.05 -9.17 6.69
C TYR A 210 2.04 -8.00 6.59
N ARG A 211 3.16 -8.05 7.33
CA ARG A 211 4.19 -7.00 7.41
C ARG A 211 5.39 -7.35 6.52
N PRO A 212 5.56 -6.73 5.33
CA PRO A 212 6.67 -7.03 4.43
C PRO A 212 8.05 -6.75 5.03
N ASP A 213 8.16 -5.72 5.87
CA ASP A 213 9.41 -5.31 6.51
C ASP A 213 9.94 -6.35 7.51
N ILE A 214 9.04 -7.00 8.27
CA ILE A 214 9.38 -8.13 9.14
C ILE A 214 9.83 -9.31 8.28
N ALA A 215 9.09 -9.60 7.21
CA ALA A 215 9.41 -10.71 6.32
C ALA A 215 10.80 -10.58 5.68
N ILE A 216 11.13 -9.38 5.18
CA ILE A 216 12.44 -9.06 4.58
C ILE A 216 13.56 -9.11 5.63
N SER A 217 13.30 -8.59 6.83
CA SER A 217 14.31 -8.62 7.89
C SER A 217 14.64 -10.05 8.33
N LEU A 218 13.62 -10.91 8.42
CA LEU A 218 13.78 -12.32 8.75
C LEU A 218 14.41 -13.10 7.59
N SER A 219 14.05 -12.83 6.33
CA SER A 219 14.62 -13.55 5.18
C SER A 219 16.14 -13.41 5.11
N ARG A 220 16.68 -12.26 5.52
CA ARG A 220 18.13 -11.98 5.56
C ARG A 220 18.91 -12.78 6.61
N THR A 221 18.23 -13.37 7.61
CA THR A 221 18.86 -14.24 8.61
C THR A 221 18.73 -15.72 8.25
N LEU A 222 17.93 -16.05 7.23
CA LEU A 222 17.65 -17.42 6.82
C LEU A 222 18.56 -17.87 5.67
N PRO A 223 18.79 -19.20 5.53
CA PRO A 223 19.40 -19.74 4.32
C PRO A 223 18.58 -19.39 3.08
N ALA A 224 19.25 -19.07 1.95
CA ALA A 224 18.63 -18.54 0.74
C ALA A 224 17.37 -19.28 0.27
N LYS A 225 17.37 -20.63 0.28
CA LYS A 225 16.20 -21.43 -0.10
C LYS A 225 15.01 -21.27 0.84
N LYS A 226 15.25 -21.16 2.15
CA LYS A 226 14.19 -20.92 3.14
C LYS A 226 13.69 -19.48 3.05
N ALA A 227 14.60 -18.53 2.86
CA ALA A 227 14.29 -17.11 2.66
C ALA A 227 13.37 -16.90 1.45
N GLU A 228 13.70 -17.51 0.31
CA GLU A 228 12.91 -17.43 -0.92
C GLU A 228 11.49 -17.99 -0.73
N LEU A 229 11.36 -19.21 -0.17
CA LEU A 229 10.04 -19.81 0.11
C LEU A 229 9.19 -18.92 1.02
N MET A 230 9.81 -18.36 2.07
CA MET A 230 9.12 -17.49 3.00
C MET A 230 8.67 -16.18 2.34
N LEU A 231 9.53 -15.52 1.56
CA LEU A 231 9.18 -14.28 0.85
C LEU A 231 8.09 -14.51 -0.21
N VAL A 232 8.13 -15.64 -0.94
CA VAL A 232 7.04 -16.03 -1.86
C VAL A 232 5.74 -16.25 -1.10
N GLN A 233 5.78 -16.86 0.09
CA GLN A 233 4.59 -16.96 0.93
C GLN A 233 4.11 -15.56 1.37
N SER A 234 5.01 -14.65 1.72
CA SER A 234 4.64 -13.28 2.10
C SER A 234 3.98 -12.49 0.96
N LEU A 235 4.29 -12.79 -0.30
CA LEU A 235 3.59 -12.21 -1.45
C LEU A 235 2.09 -12.59 -1.49
N SER A 236 1.68 -13.71 -0.90
CA SER A 236 0.25 -14.05 -0.80
C SER A 236 -0.52 -13.13 0.16
N TYR A 237 0.17 -12.51 1.13
CA TYR A 237 -0.39 -11.54 2.06
C TYR A 237 -0.24 -10.10 1.56
N SER A 238 0.81 -9.80 0.79
CA SER A 238 1.15 -8.45 0.32
C SER A 238 1.62 -8.48 -1.15
N PRO A 239 0.75 -8.81 -2.10
CA PRO A 239 1.10 -8.98 -3.51
C PRO A 239 1.55 -7.69 -4.20
N VAL A 240 1.20 -6.53 -3.64
CA VAL A 240 1.56 -5.21 -4.18
C VAL A 240 2.79 -4.59 -3.48
N SER A 241 3.60 -5.39 -2.78
CA SER A 241 4.83 -4.89 -2.11
C SER A 241 6.04 -4.88 -3.06
N PRO A 242 6.51 -3.71 -3.53
CA PRO A 242 7.73 -3.64 -4.34
C PRO A 242 8.97 -4.13 -3.59
N GLN A 243 9.00 -4.00 -2.26
CA GLN A 243 10.13 -4.39 -1.43
C GLN A 243 10.32 -5.92 -1.39
N LEU A 244 9.22 -6.69 -1.33
CA LEU A 244 9.30 -8.17 -1.37
C LEU A 244 9.87 -8.65 -2.71
N TYR A 245 9.40 -8.07 -3.82
CA TYR A 245 9.95 -8.38 -5.14
C TYR A 245 11.42 -7.96 -5.27
N GLY A 246 11.82 -6.80 -4.73
CA GLY A 246 13.21 -6.38 -4.70
C GLY A 246 14.12 -7.37 -3.96
N GLU A 247 13.69 -7.84 -2.78
CA GLU A 247 14.44 -8.82 -1.98
C GLU A 247 14.53 -10.19 -2.67
N LEU A 248 13.44 -10.67 -3.27
CA LEU A 248 13.44 -11.89 -4.09
C LEU A 248 14.36 -11.77 -5.30
N GLY A 249 14.36 -10.62 -5.98
CA GLY A 249 15.26 -10.33 -7.08
C GLY A 249 16.73 -10.38 -6.66
N GLN A 250 17.06 -9.79 -5.51
CA GLN A 250 18.39 -9.85 -4.92
C GLN A 250 18.81 -11.28 -4.59
N LEU A 251 17.97 -12.08 -3.93
CA LEU A 251 18.28 -13.48 -3.61
C LEU A 251 18.51 -14.34 -4.87
N ALA A 252 17.69 -14.11 -5.90
CA ALA A 252 17.84 -14.77 -7.20
C ALA A 252 19.16 -14.38 -7.88
N ALA A 253 19.51 -13.09 -7.86
CA ALA A 253 20.76 -12.58 -8.43
C ALA A 253 21.99 -13.17 -7.73
N GLN A 254 21.98 -13.20 -6.40
CA GLN A 254 23.04 -13.81 -5.59
C GLN A 254 23.20 -15.32 -5.84
N SER A 255 22.11 -15.99 -6.22
CA SER A 255 22.11 -17.42 -6.55
C SER A 255 22.51 -17.71 -8.00
N GLY A 256 22.93 -16.71 -8.79
CA GLY A 256 23.24 -16.88 -10.21
C GLY A 256 22.02 -17.28 -11.06
N ARG A 257 20.82 -16.82 -10.65
CA ARG A 257 19.56 -17.01 -11.38
C ARG A 257 19.10 -15.67 -11.97
N GLY A 258 19.86 -15.16 -12.94
CA GLY A 258 19.65 -13.82 -13.51
C GLY A 258 18.29 -13.63 -14.17
N GLU A 259 17.74 -14.67 -14.81
CA GLU A 259 16.38 -14.62 -15.38
C GLU A 259 15.29 -14.43 -14.31
N SER A 260 15.38 -15.16 -13.19
CA SER A 260 14.45 -14.99 -12.07
C SER A 260 14.62 -13.61 -11.43
N ALA A 261 15.87 -13.14 -11.29
CA ALA A 261 16.16 -11.82 -10.75
C ALA A 261 15.52 -10.71 -11.60
N TRP A 262 15.67 -10.80 -12.92
CA TRP A 262 15.02 -9.92 -13.88
C TRP A 262 13.51 -9.85 -13.70
N ASN A 263 12.84 -11.01 -13.62
CA ASN A 263 11.38 -11.07 -13.47
C ASN A 263 10.93 -10.39 -12.18
N TYR A 264 11.61 -10.64 -11.06
CA TYR A 264 11.28 -10.00 -9.79
C TYR A 264 11.56 -8.50 -9.80
N PHE A 265 12.70 -8.05 -10.33
CA PHE A 265 13.00 -6.62 -10.42
C PHE A 265 12.03 -5.86 -11.32
N GLN A 266 11.59 -6.46 -12.44
CA GLN A 266 10.54 -5.86 -13.26
C GLN A 266 9.24 -5.66 -12.48
N GLN A 267 8.82 -6.63 -11.67
CA GLN A 267 7.63 -6.47 -10.82
C GLN A 267 7.82 -5.40 -9.74
N ALA A 268 8.99 -5.38 -9.07
CA ALA A 268 9.32 -4.36 -8.08
C ALA A 268 9.26 -2.94 -8.67
N ILE A 269 9.81 -2.76 -9.87
CA ILE A 269 9.82 -1.47 -10.58
C ILE A 269 8.42 -1.11 -11.07
N ALA A 270 7.65 -2.07 -11.59
CA ALA A 270 6.26 -1.83 -12.00
C ALA A 270 5.38 -1.33 -10.84
N LEU A 271 5.58 -1.86 -9.64
CA LEU A 271 4.84 -1.47 -8.43
C LEU A 271 5.30 -0.11 -7.84
N ASN A 272 6.48 0.38 -8.21
CA ASN A 272 7.02 1.65 -7.72
C ASN A 272 7.91 2.34 -8.78
N ARG A 273 7.29 2.69 -9.91
CA ARG A 273 8.00 3.12 -11.12
C ARG A 273 8.92 4.34 -10.94
N PHE A 274 8.57 5.27 -10.07
CA PHE A 274 9.33 6.50 -9.83
C PHE A 274 10.25 6.41 -8.60
N ASP A 275 10.87 5.25 -8.37
CA ASP A 275 11.88 5.05 -7.32
C ASP A 275 13.27 4.82 -7.91
N ALA A 276 14.01 5.91 -8.09
CA ALA A 276 15.35 5.93 -8.67
C ALA A 276 16.30 4.95 -7.95
N SER A 277 16.27 4.93 -6.61
CA SER A 277 17.13 4.06 -5.79
C SER A 277 16.87 2.57 -6.09
N SER A 278 15.59 2.18 -6.14
CA SER A 278 15.21 0.80 -6.45
C SER A 278 15.57 0.40 -7.88
N GLN A 279 15.41 1.30 -8.85
CA GLN A 279 15.82 1.05 -10.23
C GLN A 279 17.34 0.84 -10.34
N SER A 280 18.14 1.70 -9.73
CA SER A 280 19.61 1.59 -9.70
C SER A 280 20.08 0.33 -8.99
N LEU A 281 19.42 -0.04 -7.88
CA LEU A 281 19.71 -1.27 -7.14
C LEU A 281 19.42 -2.53 -7.98
N ALA A 282 18.33 -2.53 -8.76
CA ALA A 282 18.04 -3.62 -9.70
C ALA A 282 19.14 -3.76 -10.75
N LEU A 283 19.61 -2.65 -11.34
CA LEU A 283 20.72 -2.67 -12.31
C LEU A 283 22.01 -3.22 -11.69
N TYR A 284 22.34 -2.79 -10.46
CA TYR A 284 23.48 -3.32 -9.72
C TYR A 284 23.42 -4.84 -9.58
N TRP A 285 22.28 -5.38 -9.14
CA TRP A 285 22.12 -6.83 -8.95
C TRP A 285 22.10 -7.60 -10.27
N MET A 286 21.59 -7.01 -11.36
CA MET A 286 21.69 -7.60 -12.69
C MET A 286 23.16 -7.70 -13.16
N VAL A 287 24.00 -6.69 -12.86
CA VAL A 287 25.45 -6.77 -13.10
C VAL A 287 26.07 -7.92 -12.30
N GLN A 288 25.74 -8.03 -11.00
CA GLN A 288 26.28 -9.10 -10.15
C GLN A 288 25.86 -10.50 -10.63
N ALA A 289 24.59 -10.67 -10.99
CA ALA A 289 24.06 -11.92 -11.50
C ALA A 289 24.77 -12.34 -12.80
N SER A 290 24.89 -11.42 -13.75
CA SER A 290 25.60 -11.67 -15.01
C SER A 290 27.06 -12.07 -14.75
N ARG A 291 27.80 -11.33 -13.92
CA ARG A 291 29.19 -11.65 -13.56
C ARG A 291 29.31 -13.02 -12.89
N SER A 292 28.39 -13.36 -11.99
CA SER A 292 28.36 -14.66 -11.32
C SER A 292 28.14 -15.80 -12.31
N GLU A 293 27.19 -15.65 -13.24
CA GLU A 293 26.89 -16.65 -14.28
C GLU A 293 28.08 -16.84 -15.23
N LEU A 294 28.73 -15.74 -15.65
CA LEU A 294 29.94 -15.79 -16.47
C LEU A 294 31.09 -16.48 -15.75
N ALA A 295 31.33 -16.14 -14.48
CA ALA A 295 32.38 -16.75 -13.66
C ALA A 295 32.15 -18.25 -13.41
N ALA A 296 30.88 -18.68 -13.34
CA ALA A 296 30.49 -20.07 -13.25
C ALA A 296 30.54 -20.83 -14.60
N GLY A 297 31.02 -20.18 -15.68
CA GLY A 297 31.19 -20.78 -17.01
C GLY A 297 29.93 -20.75 -17.88
N TYR A 298 28.84 -20.13 -17.42
CA TYR A 298 27.58 -20.05 -18.15
C TYR A 298 27.52 -18.79 -19.03
N ALA A 299 28.40 -18.74 -20.04
CA ALA A 299 28.58 -17.60 -20.93
C ALA A 299 27.28 -17.04 -21.52
N GLU A 300 26.46 -17.91 -22.13
CA GLU A 300 25.19 -17.49 -22.74
C GLU A 300 24.21 -16.92 -21.72
N ARG A 301 24.06 -17.57 -20.55
CA ARG A 301 23.18 -17.08 -19.48
C ARG A 301 23.62 -15.73 -18.97
N GLY A 302 24.93 -15.57 -18.70
CA GLY A 302 25.49 -14.29 -18.26
C GLY A 302 25.25 -13.15 -19.26
N ARG A 303 25.37 -13.42 -20.57
CA ARG A 303 25.03 -12.45 -21.63
C ARG A 303 23.54 -12.14 -21.71
N GLN A 304 22.67 -13.15 -21.57
CA GLN A 304 21.22 -12.96 -21.56
C GLN A 304 20.79 -12.10 -20.35
N THR A 305 21.34 -12.39 -19.17
CA THR A 305 21.12 -11.60 -17.95
C THR A 305 21.61 -10.16 -18.13
N ALA A 306 22.81 -9.95 -18.69
CA ALA A 306 23.30 -8.61 -19.01
C ALA A 306 22.38 -7.88 -19.98
N SER A 307 21.97 -8.55 -21.07
CA SER A 307 21.06 -7.99 -22.08
C SER A 307 19.69 -7.65 -21.50
N ALA A 308 19.19 -8.45 -20.55
CA ALA A 308 18.00 -8.12 -19.80
C ALA A 308 18.23 -6.85 -18.97
N GLY A 309 19.33 -6.77 -18.21
CA GLY A 309 19.71 -5.56 -17.47
C GLY A 309 19.79 -4.30 -18.34
N VAL A 310 20.35 -4.39 -19.56
CA VAL A 310 20.36 -3.28 -20.53
C VAL A 310 18.94 -2.81 -20.86
N LYS A 311 17.99 -3.73 -21.05
CA LYS A 311 16.57 -3.36 -21.28
C LYS A 311 15.96 -2.62 -20.10
N LEU A 312 16.29 -3.00 -18.86
CA LEU A 312 15.85 -2.26 -17.66
C LEU A 312 16.44 -0.85 -17.63
N TYR A 313 17.74 -0.73 -17.91
CA TYR A 313 18.44 0.55 -17.93
C TYR A 313 17.86 1.49 -18.98
N GLU A 314 17.59 0.99 -20.18
CA GLU A 314 17.01 1.79 -21.26
C GLU A 314 15.61 2.30 -20.92
N ARG A 315 14.77 1.47 -20.30
CA ARG A 315 13.45 1.90 -19.81
C ARG A 315 13.56 2.95 -18.70
N TYR A 316 14.53 2.80 -17.80
CA TYR A 316 14.78 3.78 -16.75
C TYR A 316 15.20 5.13 -17.35
N ARG A 317 16.17 5.12 -18.27
CA ARG A 317 16.62 6.31 -18.99
C ARG A 317 15.47 7.02 -19.71
N GLN A 318 14.70 6.28 -20.51
CA GLN A 318 13.53 6.83 -21.21
C GLN A 318 12.52 7.46 -20.24
N LEU A 319 12.18 6.76 -19.15
CA LEU A 319 11.26 7.29 -18.15
C LEU A 319 11.81 8.55 -17.46
N ALA A 320 13.11 8.62 -17.20
CA ALA A 320 13.75 9.78 -16.62
C ALA A 320 13.75 10.97 -17.59
N GLU A 321 13.97 10.74 -18.88
CA GLU A 321 13.88 11.75 -19.93
C GLU A 321 12.44 12.27 -20.10
N GLU A 322 11.45 11.38 -20.10
CA GLU A 322 10.02 11.75 -20.13
C GLU A 322 9.65 12.66 -18.95
N VAL A 323 10.09 12.30 -17.74
CA VAL A 323 9.85 13.11 -16.53
C VAL A 323 10.57 14.44 -16.58
N ALA A 324 11.80 14.48 -17.11
CA ALA A 324 12.58 15.71 -17.23
C ALA A 324 12.03 16.66 -18.31
N ALA A 325 11.43 16.11 -19.37
CA ALA A 325 10.80 16.87 -20.45
C ALA A 325 9.37 17.33 -20.12
N GLY A 326 8.70 16.65 -19.17
CA GLY A 326 7.34 16.98 -18.75
C GLY A 326 7.26 18.24 -17.88
N GLU A 327 6.14 18.95 -17.97
CA GLU A 327 5.81 20.07 -17.07
C GLU A 327 5.13 19.58 -15.77
N GLU A 328 4.95 18.27 -15.62
CA GLU A 328 4.29 17.66 -14.46
C GLU A 328 5.17 17.69 -13.19
N ARG A 329 4.52 17.56 -12.03
CA ARG A 329 5.17 17.64 -10.73
C ARG A 329 6.10 16.45 -10.47
N ASN A 330 7.35 16.72 -10.11
CA ASN A 330 8.37 15.73 -9.74
C ASN A 330 8.81 15.87 -8.26
N ASP A 331 7.90 15.57 -7.33
CA ASP A 331 8.17 15.65 -5.89
C ASP A 331 9.23 14.66 -5.40
N ARG A 332 9.34 13.53 -6.11
CA ARG A 332 10.27 12.46 -5.76
C ARG A 332 11.70 12.72 -6.21
N ARG A 333 11.94 13.83 -6.91
CA ARG A 333 13.24 14.14 -7.56
C ARG A 333 13.72 12.97 -8.41
N PHE A 334 12.78 12.33 -9.10
CA PHE A 334 13.04 11.19 -9.96
C PHE A 334 13.84 11.66 -11.17
N GLY A 335 14.91 10.94 -11.46
CA GLY A 335 15.83 11.22 -12.55
C GLY A 335 16.92 10.15 -12.58
N LEU A 336 17.67 10.11 -13.67
CA LEU A 336 18.73 9.12 -13.86
C LEU A 336 19.94 9.47 -12.98
N ASP A 337 20.29 8.60 -12.04
CA ASP A 337 21.44 8.81 -11.15
C ASP A 337 22.76 8.29 -11.73
N GLU A 338 23.89 8.75 -11.18
CA GLU A 338 25.24 8.35 -11.62
C GLU A 338 25.53 6.85 -11.41
N ALA A 339 24.86 6.21 -10.45
CA ALA A 339 25.03 4.77 -10.23
C ALA A 339 24.40 3.99 -11.38
N ALA A 340 23.20 4.38 -11.81
CA ALA A 340 22.48 3.80 -12.93
C ALA A 340 23.27 3.88 -14.23
N LEU A 341 23.88 5.04 -14.53
CA LEU A 341 24.77 5.22 -15.68
C LEU A 341 25.91 4.19 -15.64
N ARG A 342 26.63 4.11 -14.52
CA ARG A 342 27.75 3.16 -14.35
C ARG A 342 27.30 1.71 -14.48
N TYR A 343 26.15 1.34 -13.92
CA TYR A 343 25.64 -0.03 -14.04
C TYR A 343 25.14 -0.34 -15.45
N GLY A 344 24.49 0.61 -16.11
CA GLY A 344 24.10 0.52 -17.53
C GLY A 344 25.29 0.25 -18.44
N ASP A 345 26.36 1.02 -18.31
CA ASP A 345 27.59 0.83 -19.08
C ASP A 345 28.21 -0.56 -18.84
N ASN A 346 28.27 -0.99 -17.57
CA ASN A 346 28.74 -2.33 -17.22
C ASN A 346 27.89 -3.44 -17.87
N LEU A 347 26.56 -3.29 -17.89
CA LEU A 347 25.65 -4.24 -18.52
C LEU A 347 25.84 -4.30 -20.03
N CYS A 348 26.03 -3.15 -20.69
CA CYS A 348 26.34 -3.09 -22.12
C CYS A 348 27.64 -3.82 -22.45
N ILE A 349 28.70 -3.62 -21.65
CA ILE A 349 29.98 -4.33 -21.81
C ILE A 349 29.81 -5.83 -21.60
N LEU A 350 29.07 -6.25 -20.57
CA LEU A 350 28.85 -7.68 -20.27
C LEU A 350 27.97 -8.38 -21.32
N ALA A 351 27.05 -7.66 -21.96
CA ALA A 351 26.20 -8.19 -23.01
C ALA A 351 26.95 -8.39 -24.34
N LEU A 352 27.91 -7.51 -24.65
CA LEU A 352 28.60 -7.45 -25.95
C LEU A 352 30.06 -7.95 -25.92
N GLY A 353 30.66 -8.11 -24.73
CA GLY A 353 32.09 -8.39 -24.58
C GLY A 353 32.51 -9.80 -25.06
N PRO A 354 33.67 -9.92 -25.76
CA PRO A 354 34.23 -11.23 -26.09
C PRO A 354 34.64 -11.99 -24.82
N LEU A 355 34.42 -13.31 -24.78
CA LEU A 355 34.75 -14.10 -23.60
C LEU A 355 36.26 -14.09 -23.34
N ALA A 356 36.68 -13.96 -22.09
CA ALA A 356 38.09 -14.20 -21.72
C ALA A 356 38.57 -15.63 -22.13
N SER A 357 37.63 -16.58 -22.28
CA SER A 357 37.89 -17.92 -22.83
C SER A 357 37.99 -17.97 -24.37
N GLU A 358 37.50 -16.95 -25.08
CA GLU A 358 37.70 -16.79 -26.53
C GLU A 358 39.01 -16.07 -26.85
N VAL A 359 39.43 -15.12 -26.00
CA VAL A 359 40.74 -14.45 -26.14
C VAL A 359 41.88 -15.44 -25.87
N THR A 360 41.73 -16.37 -24.93
CA THR A 360 42.73 -17.42 -24.67
C THR A 360 42.73 -18.55 -25.71
N ARG A 361 41.69 -18.69 -26.54
CA ARG A 361 41.68 -19.60 -27.71
C ARG A 361 42.11 -18.93 -29.02
N ARG A 362 42.30 -17.61 -29.04
CA ARG A 362 42.66 -16.84 -30.23
C ARG A 362 44.01 -16.13 -30.10
N SER A 363 44.94 -16.72 -29.36
CA SER A 363 46.36 -16.40 -29.47
C SER A 363 47.04 -17.54 -30.21
N PRO A 364 47.49 -17.37 -31.46
CA PRO A 364 48.33 -18.34 -32.16
C PRO A 364 49.71 -18.48 -31.51
#